data_AF-F4S760-F1
#
_entry.id   AF-F4S760-F1
#
_cell.length_a   1.000
_cell.length_b   1.000
_cell.length_c   1.000
_cell.angle_alpha   90.00
_cell.angle_beta   90.00
_cell.angle_gamma   90.00
#
_symmetry.space_group_name_H-M   'P 1'
#
loop_
_entity.id
_entity.type
_entity.pdbx_description
1 polymer ?
#
loop_
_entity_poly.entity_id
_entity_poly.type
_entity_poly.pdbx_seq_one_letter_code
_entity_poly.pdbx_strand_id
1 'polypeptide(L)' 'MVRLKWGMEYKGYLVSMDSYMNLQLANTEEYQNGQSVGSLGEVFIRCNNVLYIRALSD' A
#
# COMPACT_ATOMS: atom_id res chain seq x y z
N MET A 1 2.23 4.26 3.66
CA MET A 1 1.35 3.11 4.01
C MET A 1 -0.01 3.30 3.37
N VAL A 2 -0.50 2.26 2.71
CA VAL A 2 -1.81 2.22 2.06
C VAL A 2 -2.66 1.18 2.80
N ARG A 3 -3.83 1.57 3.29
CA ARG A 3 -4.78 0.61 3.89
C ARG A 3 -5.88 0.29 2.90
N LEU A 4 -6.16 -0.99 2.71
CA LEU A 4 -7.28 -1.44 1.89
C LEU A 4 -8.57 -1.48 2.71
N LYS A 5 -9.71 -1.41 2.01
CA LYS A 5 -11.06 -1.50 2.61
C LYS A 5 -11.27 -2.75 3.47
N TRP A 6 -10.54 -3.81 3.16
CA TRP A 6 -10.65 -5.13 3.80
C TRP A 6 -9.67 -5.32 4.98
N GLY A 7 -8.93 -4.27 5.37
CA GLY A 7 -8.06 -4.30 6.55
C GLY A 7 -6.59 -4.65 6.28
N MET A 8 -6.25 -5.14 5.09
CA MET A 8 -4.86 -5.33 4.66
C MET A 8 -4.14 -3.98 4.53
N GLU A 9 -2.87 -3.96 4.91
CA GLU A 9 -2.02 -2.77 4.84
C GLU A 9 -0.78 -3.05 4.00
N TYR A 10 -0.45 -2.12 3.11
CA TYR A 10 0.73 -2.19 2.26
C TYR A 10 1.67 -1.07 2.66
N LYS A 11 2.89 -1.42 3.06
CA LYS A 11 3.95 -0.47 3.39
C LYS A 11 5.03 -0.58 2.34
N GLY A 12 5.33 0.52 1.67
CA GLY A 12 6.33 0.60 0.62
C GLY A 12 6.55 2.03 0.20
N TYR A 13 7.48 2.25 -0.72
CA TYR A 13 7.77 3.55 -1.29
C TYR A 13 6.78 3.84 -2.41
N LEU A 14 6.07 4.96 -2.33
CA LEU A 14 5.19 5.42 -3.41
C LEU A 14 6.05 5.91 -4.57
N VAL A 15 6.03 5.18 -5.68
CA VAL A 15 6.78 5.51 -6.91
C VAL A 15 5.99 6.49 -7.76
N SER A 16 4.71 6.19 -7.99
CA SER A 16 3.84 7.01 -8.82
C SER A 16 2.36 6.84 -8.44
N MET A 17 1.55 7.82 -8.81
CA MET A 17 0.10 7.81 -8.68
C MET A 17 -0.53 8.52 -9.88
N ASP A 18 -1.69 8.04 -10.34
CA ASP A 18 -2.49 8.72 -11.37
C ASP A 18 -3.65 9.56 -10.79
N SER A 19 -4.40 10.26 -11.66
CA SER A 19 -5.56 11.06 -11.25
C SER A 19 -6.73 10.25 -10.69
N TYR A 20 -6.77 8.94 -10.96
CA TYR A 20 -7.76 8.03 -10.40
C TYR A 20 -7.34 7.47 -9.04
N MET A 21 -6.13 7.80 -8.57
CA MET A 21 -5.50 7.26 -7.36
C MET A 21 -5.17 5.77 -7.45
N ASN A 22 -4.82 5.27 -8.64
CA ASN A 22 -4.07 4.02 -8.74
C ASN A 22 -2.63 4.28 -8.30
N LEU A 23 -2.03 3.32 -7.57
CA LEU A 23 -0.76 3.50 -6.88
C LEU A 23 0.26 2.48 -7.35
N GLN A 24 1.48 2.93 -7.61
CA GLN A 24 2.65 2.07 -7.78
C GLN A 24 3.52 2.16 -6.52
N LEU A 25 3.74 1.03 -5.86
CA LEU A 25 4.59 0.91 -4.67
C LEU A 25 5.82 0.05 -4.98
N ALA A 26 6.99 0.47 -4.51
CA ALA A 26 8.23 -0.30 -4.55
C ALA A 26 8.67 -0.73 -3.13
N ASN A 27 9.43 -1.82 -3.05
CA ASN A 27 9.85 -2.47 -1.79
C ASN A 27 8.67 -2.64 -0.82
N THR A 28 7.55 -3.13 -1.34
CA THR A 28 6.29 -3.25 -0.63
C THR A 28 6.30 -4.49 0.25
N GLU A 29 5.84 -4.33 1.47
CA GLU A 29 5.60 -5.38 2.45
C GLU A 29 4.12 -5.36 2.83
N GLU A 30 3.51 -6.55 2.86
CA GLU A 30 2.12 -6.73 3.25
C GLU A 30 2.01 -6.95 4.75
N TYR A 31 1.04 -6.25 5.36
CA TYR A 31 0.70 -6.35 6.77
C TYR A 31 -0.75 -6.78 6.92
N GLN A 32 -0.97 -7.82 7.73
CA GLN A 32 -2.29 -8.26 8.16
C GLN A 32 -2.32 -8.27 9.69
N ASN A 33 -3.33 -7.64 10.28
CA ASN A 33 -3.46 -7.51 11.75
C ASN A 33 -2.20 -6.96 12.44
N GLY A 34 -1.49 -6.04 11.78
CA GLY A 34 -0.27 -5.41 12.29
C GLY A 34 1.01 -6.27 12.19
N GLN A 35 0.91 -7.50 11.69
CA GLN A 35 2.06 -8.38 11.46
C GLN A 35 2.43 -8.39 9.98
N SER A 36 3.74 -8.40 9.69
CA SER A 36 4.23 -8.60 8.34
C SER A 36 3.92 -10.04 7.89
N VAL A 37 3.28 -10.16 6.73
CA VAL A 37 2.99 -11.44 6.08
C VAL A 37 4.07 -11.78 5.05
N GLY A 38 4.75 -10.78 4.52
CA GLY A 38 5.87 -10.96 3.61
C GLY A 38 6.14 -9.75 2.72
N SER A 39 7.30 -9.77 2.07
CA SER A 39 7.69 -8.81 1.04
C SER A 39 7.11 -9.19 -0.32
N LEU A 40 6.49 -8.22 -0.98
CA LEU A 40 5.90 -8.33 -2.31
C LEU A 40 6.74 -7.61 -3.38
N GLY A 41 7.65 -6.72 -2.99
CA GLY A 41 8.49 -5.97 -3.94
C GLY A 41 7.70 -4.87 -4.64
N GLU A 42 7.52 -4.99 -5.95
CA GLU A 42 6.76 -4.00 -6.74
C GLU A 42 5.28 -4.36 -6.82
N VAL A 43 4.42 -3.42 -6.42
CA VAL A 43 2.97 -3.65 -6.30
C VAL A 43 2.20 -2.50 -6.98
N PHE A 44 1.19 -2.87 -7.76
CA PHE A 44 0.22 -1.93 -8.32
C PHE A 44 -1.13 -2.08 -7.61
N ILE A 45 -1.62 -1.03 -6.97
CA ILE A 45 -2.88 -1.03 -6.22
C ILE A 45 -3.92 -0.22 -6.99
N ARG A 46 -5.05 -0.87 -7.32
CA ARG A 46 -6.20 -0.20 -7.95
C ARG A 46 -6.94 0.68 -6.94
N CYS A 47 -7.30 1.89 -7.37
CA CYS A 47 -7.88 2.93 -6.54
C CYS A 47 -9.11 2.50 -5.73
N ASN A 48 -10.00 1.69 -6.32
CA ASN A 48 -11.26 1.30 -5.69
C ASN A 48 -11.08 0.40 -4.45
N ASN A 49 -9.89 -0.16 -4.23
CA ASN A 49 -9.57 -0.96 -3.05
C ASN A 49 -8.97 -0.13 -1.90
N VAL A 50 -8.49 1.09 -2.19
CA VAL A 50 -7.85 1.96 -1.21
C VAL A 50 -8.92 2.54 -0.27
N LEU A 51 -8.63 2.47 1.03
CA LEU A 51 -9.40 3.15 2.08
C LEU A 51 -8.77 4.49 2.43
N TYR A 52 -7.46 4.49 2.71
CA TYR A 52 -6.68 5.71 2.90
C TYR A 52 -5.20 5.47 2.61
N ILE A 53 -4.47 6.57 2.44
CA ILE A 53 -3.01 6.62 2.33
C ILE A 53 -2.50 7.50 3.47
N ARG A 54 -1.43 7.06 4.14
CA ARG A 54 -0.73 7.88 5.13
C ARG A 54 0.79 7.81 4.92
N ALA A 55 1.46 8.94 5.14
CA ALA A 55 2.89 8.95 5.33
C ALA A 55 3.22 8.18 6.62
N LEU A 56 4.31 7.41 6.58
CA LEU A 56 4.90 6.84 7.78
C LEU A 56 5.93 7.85 8.28
N SER A 57 5.80 8.27 9.53
CA SER A 57 6.88 8.93 10.24
C SER A 57 7.89 7.86 10.64
N ASP A 58 9.18 8.17 10.55
CA ASP A 58 10.23 7.37 11.19
C ASP A 58 9.99 7.22 12.71
#